data_AF-A0A1G0LE11-F1
#
_entry.id   AF-A0A1G0LE11-F1
#
_cell.length_a   1.000
_cell.length_b   1.000
_cell.length_c   1.000
_cell.angle_alpha   90.00
_cell.angle_beta   90.00
_cell.angle_gamma   90.00
#
_symmetry.space_group_name_H-M   'P 1'
#
loop_
_entity.id
_entity.type
_entity.pdbx_description
1 polymer ?
#
loop_
_entity_poly.entity_id
_entity_poly.type
_entity_poly.pdbx_seq_one_letter_code
_entity_poly.pdbx_strand_id
1 'polypeptide(L)'
;MARTTIRIDDPVLRDLKLLQRREKKPLGQLASELLAEALGRRHSAARVSEPPFVWHSQPMGPTVDFGDKEAIQAIIDREDFPEFFK
;
A
#
# COMPACT_ATOMS: atom_id res chain seq x y z
N MET A 1 17.64 -4.92 10.67
CA MET A 1 18.11 -3.82 9.79
C MET A 1 19.33 -4.31 9.01
N ALA A 2 19.41 -4.02 7.71
CA ALA A 2 20.61 -4.31 6.92
C ALA A 2 21.69 -3.24 7.18
N ARG A 3 22.97 -3.63 7.18
CA ARG A 3 24.09 -2.69 7.31
C ARG A 3 24.61 -2.36 5.92
N THR A 4 24.41 -1.11 5.51
CA THR A 4 24.82 -0.62 4.19
C THR A 4 25.71 0.60 4.36
N THR A 5 26.77 0.68 3.56
CA THR A 5 27.64 1.86 3.50
C THR A 5 27.16 2.77 2.39
N ILE A 6 26.63 3.93 2.74
CA ILE A 6 26.24 4.99 1.81
C ILE A 6 27.17 6.19 1.99
N ARG A 7 27.41 6.93 0.91
CA ARG A 7 28.07 8.24 1.00
C ARG A 7 27.01 9.30 1.28
N ILE A 8 27.29 10.19 2.23
CA ILE A 8 26.40 11.29 2.64
C ILE A 8 27.22 12.57 2.51
N ASP A 9 26.63 13.61 1.94
CA ASP A 9 27.29 14.91 1.82
C ASP A 9 27.58 15.52 3.19
N ASP A 10 28.70 16.25 3.30
CA ASP A 10 29.16 16.84 4.56
C ASP A 10 28.11 17.74 5.27
N PRO A 11 27.32 18.59 4.57
CA PRO A 11 26.27 19.37 5.22
C PRO A 11 25.19 18.50 5.86
N VAL A 12 24.76 17.44 5.16
CA VAL A 12 23.73 16.51 5.63
C VAL A 12 24.25 15.72 6.85
N LEU A 13 25.50 15.26 6.79
CA LEU A 13 26.13 14.56 7.90
C LEU A 13 26.25 15.46 9.14
N ARG A 14 26.57 16.74 8.97
CA ARG A 14 26.64 17.73 10.05
C ARG A 14 25.28 17.90 10.73
N ASP A 15 24.22 18.06 9.95
CA ASP A 15 22.86 18.24 10.48
C ASP A 15 22.36 16.98 11.20
N LEU A 16 22.62 15.80 10.63
CA LEU A 16 22.31 14.52 11.29
C LEU A 16 23.01 14.39 12.64
N LYS A 17 24.28 14.81 12.76
CA LYS A 17 25.01 14.80 14.05
C LYS A 17 24.43 15.79 15.07
N LEU A 18 23.93 16.94 14.62
CA LEU A 18 23.26 17.90 15.52
C LEU A 18 21.95 17.32 16.06
N LEU A 19 21.13 16.72 15.19
CA LEU A 19 19.90 16.02 15.57
C LEU A 19 20.19 14.82 16.49
N GLN A 20 21.24 14.05 16.20
CA GLN A 20 21.67 12.94 17.03
C GLN A 20 21.92 13.37 18.49
N ARG A 21 22.60 14.50 18.69
CA ARG A 21 22.88 15.04 20.03
C ARG A 21 21.61 15.46 20.77
N ARG A 22 20.62 15.99 20.04
CA ARG A 22 19.34 16.44 20.58
C ARG A 22 18.45 15.26 20.98
N GLU A 23 18.34 14.24 20.12
CA GLU A 23 17.42 13.12 20.32
C GLU A 23 18.04 11.92 21.04
N LYS A 24 19.36 11.88 21.22
CA LYS A 24 20.11 10.77 21.84
C LYS A 24 19.87 9.40 21.18
N LYS A 25 19.51 9.39 19.88
CA LYS A 25 19.34 8.18 19.08
C LYS A 25 20.65 7.78 18.36
N PRO A 26 20.82 6.50 17.96
CA PRO A 26 21.89 6.10 17.06
C PRO A 26 21.78 6.79 15.70
N LEU A 27 22.91 7.24 15.13
CA LEU A 27 22.94 7.98 13.85
C LEU A 27 22.26 7.21 12.70
N GLY A 28 22.50 5.89 12.60
CA GLY A 28 21.89 5.05 11.57
C GLY A 28 20.38 4.89 11.71
N GLN A 29 19.87 4.90 12.94
CA GLN A 29 18.42 4.86 13.19
C GLN A 29 17.78 6.18 12.76
N LEU A 30 18.35 7.31 13.19
CA LEU A 30 17.87 8.64 12.81
C LEU A 30 17.89 8.83 11.28
N ALA A 31 18.98 8.43 10.62
CA ALA A 31 19.08 8.49 9.16
C ALA A 31 18.02 7.61 8.48
N SER A 32 17.75 6.41 9.01
CA SER A 32 16.72 5.52 8.47
C SER A 32 15.31 6.10 8.65
N GLU A 33 15.01 6.69 9.80
CA GLU A 33 13.71 7.33 10.07
C GLU A 33 13.47 8.51 9.10
N LEU A 34 14.43 9.42 8.99
CA LEU A 34 14.33 10.57 8.10
C LEU A 34 14.26 10.18 6.62
N LEU A 35 15.03 9.16 6.21
CA LEU A 35 15.00 8.66 4.83
C LEU A 35 13.65 7.99 4.52
N ALA A 36 13.12 7.19 5.44
CA ALA A 36 11.81 6.57 5.28
C ALA A 36 10.70 7.62 5.12
N GLU A 37 10.75 8.69 5.93
CA GLU A 37 9.80 9.80 5.82
C GLU A 37 9.90 10.51 4.47
N ALA A 38 11.12 10.85 4.02
CA ALA A 38 11.34 11.53 2.75
C ALA A 38 10.89 10.68 1.55
N LEU A 39 11.18 9.37 1.56
CA LEU A 39 10.71 8.43 0.54
C LEU A 39 9.19 8.29 0.57
N GLY A 40 8.58 8.20 1.75
CA GLY A 40 7.12 8.17 1.92
C GLY A 40 6.45 9.40 1.31
N ARG A 41 6.96 10.61 1.60
CA ARG A 41 6.45 11.85 0.99
C ARG A 41 6.57 11.84 -0.54
N ARG A 42 7.69 11.35 -1.08
CA ARG A 42 7.90 11.23 -2.54
C ARG A 42 6.93 10.23 -3.17
N HIS A 43 6.71 9.08 -2.55
CA HIS A 43 5.75 8.08 -3.01
C HIS A 43 4.31 8.62 -2.98
N SER A 44 3.91 9.29 -1.90
CA SER A 44 2.58 9.90 -1.80
C SER A 44 2.37 11.01 -2.83
N ALA A 45 3.38 11.84 -3.09
CA ALA A 45 3.32 12.86 -4.14
C ALA A 45 3.23 12.24 -5.55
N ALA A 46 3.92 11.13 -5.80
CA ALA A 46 3.79 10.37 -7.04
C ALA A 46 2.41 9.69 -7.18
N ARG A 47 1.79 9.30 -6.06
CA ARG A 47 0.48 8.63 -6.03
C ARG A 47 -0.70 9.53 -6.40
N VAL A 48 -0.49 10.84 -6.49
CA VAL A 48 -1.50 11.79 -7.00
C VAL A 48 -1.91 11.45 -8.45
N SER A 49 -1.16 10.60 -9.17
CA SER A 49 -1.54 10.10 -10.49
C SER A 49 -2.28 8.76 -10.49
N GLU A 50 -2.55 8.11 -9.34
CA GLU A 50 -3.45 6.96 -9.34
C GLU A 50 -4.88 7.47 -9.62
N PRO A 51 -5.57 6.97 -10.66
CA PRO A 51 -6.93 7.39 -10.93
C PRO A 51 -7.77 7.14 -9.67
N PRO A 52 -8.71 8.05 -9.35
CA PRO A 52 -9.55 7.87 -8.17
C PRO A 52 -10.20 6.49 -8.23
N PHE A 53 -10.27 5.81 -7.09
CA PHE A 53 -11.01 4.57 -7.01
C PHE A 53 -12.47 4.84 -7.40
N VAL A 54 -12.88 4.31 -8.56
CA VAL A 54 -14.24 4.42 -9.06
C VAL A 54 -14.97 3.12 -8.75
N TRP A 55 -16.05 3.22 -7.99
CA TRP A 55 -17.00 2.12 -7.85
C TRP A 55 -17.72 1.92 -9.18
N HIS A 56 -17.35 0.86 -9.90
CA HIS A 56 -18.06 0.45 -11.11
C HIS A 56 -19.25 -0.42 -10.71
N SER A 57 -20.46 0.11 -10.85
CA SER A 57 -21.70 -0.66 -10.76
C SER A 57 -22.36 -0.76 -12.13
N GLN A 58 -22.80 -1.96 -12.48
CA GLN A 58 -23.58 -2.22 -13.69
C GLN A 58 -24.70 -3.21 -13.34
N PRO A 59 -25.87 -3.10 -14.00
CA PRO A 59 -26.95 -4.06 -13.80
C PRO A 59 -26.50 -5.45 -14.24
N MET A 60 -26.38 -6.39 -13.29
CA MET A 60 -25.90 -7.76 -13.54
C MET A 60 -26.97 -8.69 -14.12
N GLY A 61 -28.24 -8.25 -14.17
CA GLY A 61 -29.37 -9.06 -14.65
C GLY A 61 -29.45 -10.44 -14.00
N PRO A 62 -29.49 -10.54 -12.66
CA PRO A 62 -29.38 -11.83 -11.99
C PRO A 62 -30.60 -12.72 -12.27
N THR A 63 -30.34 -13.96 -12.67
CA THR A 63 -31.35 -15.01 -12.89
C THR A 63 -31.81 -15.65 -11.57
N VAL A 64 -31.15 -15.33 -10.46
CA VAL A 64 -31.43 -15.84 -9.12
C VAL A 64 -31.71 -14.67 -8.17
N ASP A 65 -32.68 -14.85 -7.27
CA ASP A 65 -32.92 -13.90 -6.20
C ASP A 65 -31.83 -14.03 -5.12
N PHE A 66 -31.07 -12.97 -4.88
CA PHE A 66 -30.03 -12.96 -3.87
C PHE A 66 -30.56 -12.89 -2.42
N GLY A 67 -31.85 -12.63 -2.23
CA GLY A 67 -32.51 -12.72 -0.93
C GLY A 67 -32.81 -14.16 -0.49
N ASP A 68 -32.81 -15.11 -1.43
CA ASP A 68 -33.07 -16.53 -1.18
C ASP A 68 -31.73 -17.27 -1.02
N LYS A 69 -31.39 -17.55 0.24
CA LYS A 69 -30.12 -18.19 0.59
C LYS A 69 -30.04 -19.62 0.05
N GLU A 70 -31.15 -20.34 0.09
CA GLU A 70 -31.26 -21.72 -0.38
C GLU A 70 -31.06 -21.80 -1.89
N ALA A 71 -31.64 -20.86 -2.65
CA ALA A 71 -31.43 -20.77 -4.10
C ALA A 71 -29.96 -20.51 -4.49
N ILE A 72 -29.26 -19.67 -3.72
CA ILE A 72 -27.82 -19.41 -3.93
C ILE A 72 -26.99 -20.67 -3.64
N GLN A 73 -27.24 -21.33 -2.50
CA GLN A 73 -26.51 -22.54 -2.12
C GLN A 73 -26.70 -23.67 -3.14
N ALA A 74 -27.93 -23.85 -3.64
CA ALA A 74 -28.22 -24.84 -4.67
C ALA A 74 -27.44 -24.61 -5.98
N ILE A 75 -27.09 -23.36 -6.31
CA ILE A 75 -26.25 -23.03 -7.48
C ILE A 75 -24.78 -23.32 -7.18
N ILE A 76 -24.30 -22.94 -5.99
CA ILE A 76 -22.90 -23.16 -5.57
C ILE A 76 -22.59 -24.66 -5.52
N ASP A 77 -23.51 -25.46 -4.96
CA ASP A 77 -23.37 -26.91 -4.82
C ASP A 77 -23.46 -27.64 -6.16
N ARG A 78 -24.02 -27.01 -7.20
CA ARG A 78 -24.23 -27.66 -8.51
C ARG A 78 -22.97 -27.78 -9.36
N GLU A 79 -21.85 -27.15 -8.98
CA GLU A 79 -20.59 -27.04 -9.75
C GLU A 79 -20.76 -26.61 -11.23
N ASP A 80 -21.93 -26.09 -11.60
CA ASP A 80 -22.26 -25.70 -12.97
C ASP A 80 -21.96 -24.21 -13.13
N PHE A 81 -20.67 -23.87 -13.12
CA PHE A 81 -20.23 -22.52 -13.44
C PHE A 81 -20.35 -22.33 -14.96
N PRO A 82 -21.22 -21.43 -15.45
CA PRO A 82 -21.27 -21.15 -16.86
C PRO A 82 -19.92 -20.57 -17.31
N GLU A 83 -19.46 -20.92 -18.53
CA GLU A 83 -18.12 -20.61 -19.07
C GLU A 83 -17.73 -19.11 -19.15
N PHE A 84 -18.54 -18.20 -18.61
CA PHE A 84 -18.30 -16.75 -18.59
C PHE A 84 -17.12 -16.30 -17.70
N PHE A 85 -16.47 -17.21 -16.96
CA PHE A 85 -15.31 -16.92 -16.09
C PHE A 85 -13.95 -17.38 -16.67
N LYS A 86 -13.80 -17.47 -18.00
CA LYS A 86 -12.49 -17.59 -18.67
C LYS A 86 -11.94 -16.24 -19.09
#